data_AF-A0A1H2BQW9-F1
#
_entry.id   AF-A0A1H2BQW9-F1
#
_cell.length_a   1.000
_cell.length_b   1.000
_cell.length_c   1.000
_cell.angle_alpha   90.00
_cell.angle_beta   90.00
_cell.angle_gamma   90.00
#
_symmetry.space_group_name_H-M   'P 1'
#
loop_
_entity.id
_entity.type
_entity.pdbx_description
1 polymer ?
#
loop_
_entity_poly.entity_id
_entity_poly.type
_entity_poly.pdbx_seq_one_letter_code
_entity_poly.pdbx_strand_id
1 'polypeptide(L)' 'MPKENDLEGAQDQGGKHGGQKGMPKPEPKPARGHDQGIVRDQKGEDQPRDKERAQHVSRQDKGGDPPGHKT' A
#
# COMPACT_ATOMS: atom_id res chain seq x y z
N MET A 1 -21.73 -53.84 -5.35
CA MET A 1 -21.70 -52.53 -4.66
C MET A 1 -20.35 -51.90 -4.94
N PRO A 2 -20.28 -50.70 -5.56
CA PRO A 2 -19.02 -50.01 -5.77
C PRO A 2 -18.55 -49.35 -4.46
N LYS A 3 -17.23 -49.29 -4.27
CA LYS A 3 -16.57 -48.84 -3.04
C LYS A 3 -16.65 -47.32 -2.92
N GLU A 4 -17.26 -46.85 -1.83
CA GLU A 4 -17.51 -45.45 -1.48
C GLU A 4 -16.25 -44.75 -0.93
N ASN A 5 -15.14 -44.74 -1.66
CA ASN A 5 -14.01 -43.89 -1.28
C ASN A 5 -13.14 -43.49 -2.48
N ASP A 6 -13.74 -42.73 -3.39
CA ASP A 6 -13.04 -42.02 -4.46
C ASP A 6 -12.96 -40.53 -4.09
N LEU A 7 -12.35 -40.23 -2.94
CA LEU A 7 -12.12 -38.86 -2.47
C LEU A 7 -10.86 -38.27 -3.12
N GLU A 8 -10.74 -38.36 -4.44
CA GLU A 8 -9.93 -37.38 -5.18
C GLU A 8 -10.72 -36.06 -5.16
N GLY A 9 -10.62 -35.34 -4.04
CA GLY A 9 -11.15 -33.99 -3.90
C GLY A 9 -10.60 -33.10 -5.02
N ALA A 10 -11.46 -32.22 -5.54
CA ALA A 10 -11.14 -31.34 -6.65
C ALA A 10 -9.72 -30.75 -6.54
N GLN A 11 -8.90 -31.00 -7.57
CA GLN A 11 -7.51 -30.55 -7.64
C GLN A 11 -7.43 -29.05 -7.33
N ASP A 12 -6.59 -28.68 -6.37
CA ASP A 12 -6.38 -27.29 -5.95
C ASP A 12 -6.07 -26.42 -7.17
N GLN A 13 -6.96 -25.48 -7.48
CA GLN A 13 -6.77 -24.50 -8.56
C GLN A 13 -5.84 -23.36 -8.13
N GLY A 14 -4.80 -23.69 -7.36
CA GLY A 14 -3.86 -22.77 -6.77
C GLY A 14 -3.28 -21.78 -7.80
N GLY A 15 -3.73 -20.53 -7.68
CA GLY A 15 -2.82 -19.39 -7.74
C GLY A 15 -2.32 -18.91 -9.11
N LYS A 16 -3.14 -18.93 -10.18
CA LYS A 16 -2.83 -18.08 -11.35
C LYS A 16 -3.65 -16.79 -11.34
N HIS A 17 -3.32 -15.90 -10.39
CA HIS A 17 -3.69 -14.50 -10.55
C HIS A 17 -2.91 -13.96 -11.76
N GLY A 18 -3.65 -13.47 -12.76
CA GLY A 18 -3.09 -12.95 -14.00
C GLY A 18 -2.14 -11.80 -13.70
N GLY A 19 -0.84 -12.08 -13.74
CA GLY A 19 0.17 -11.03 -13.77
C GLY A 19 -0.13 -10.08 -14.92
N GLN A 20 0.32 -8.83 -14.80
CA GLN A 20 0.20 -7.77 -15.80
C GLN A 20 1.00 -8.09 -17.07
N LYS A 21 0.68 -9.19 -17.76
CA LYS A 21 1.27 -9.53 -19.05
C LYS A 21 0.82 -8.45 -20.04
N GLY A 22 1.77 -7.66 -20.53
CA GLY A 22 1.53 -6.68 -21.59
C GLY A 22 1.49 -5.21 -21.15
N MET A 23 1.64 -4.89 -19.86
CA MET A 23 1.85 -3.49 -19.48
C MET A 23 3.28 -3.06 -19.84
N PRO A 24 3.46 -1.93 -20.54
CA PRO A 24 4.79 -1.39 -20.79
C PRO A 24 5.46 -1.10 -19.45
N LYS A 25 6.77 -1.38 -19.38
CA LYS A 25 7.57 -1.06 -18.20
C LYS A 25 7.40 0.44 -17.91
N PRO A 26 7.02 0.83 -16.67
CA PRO A 26 6.84 2.24 -16.34
C PRO A 26 8.14 2.99 -16.62
N GLU A 27 8.00 4.22 -17.10
CA GLU A 27 9.14 5.08 -17.39
C GLU A 27 10.06 5.21 -16.16
N PRO A 28 11.39 5.29 -16.37
CA PRO A 28 12.31 5.53 -15.28
C PRO A 28 11.90 6.82 -14.56
N LYS A 29 11.68 6.71 -13.25
CA LYS A 29 11.35 7.87 -12.41
C LYS A 29 12.42 8.94 -12.61
N PRO A 30 12.05 10.24 -12.74
CA PRO A 30 13.02 11.30 -12.91
C PRO A 30 14.10 11.25 -11.82
N ALA A 31 15.36 11.41 -12.21
CA ALA A 31 16.54 11.26 -11.34
C ALA A 31 16.55 12.20 -10.12
N ARG A 32 15.73 13.26 -10.16
CA ARG A 32 15.29 13.96 -8.95
C ARG A 32 14.00 13.31 -8.50
N GLY A 33 14.15 12.25 -7.71
CA GLY A 33 13.04 11.79 -6.88
C GLY A 33 12.45 13.02 -6.21
N HIS A 34 11.14 13.21 -6.38
CA HIS A 34 10.41 14.25 -5.68
C HIS A 34 10.86 14.17 -4.22
N ASP A 35 11.51 15.23 -3.75
CA ASP A 35 11.85 15.36 -2.36
C ASP A 35 10.51 15.30 -1.61
N GLN A 36 10.24 14.14 -1.00
CA GLN A 36 8.99 13.89 -0.28
C GLN A 36 8.87 14.81 0.95
N GLY A 37 9.86 15.68 1.17
CA GLY A 37 9.97 16.53 2.35
C GLY A 37 10.27 15.69 3.58
N ILE A 38 10.91 14.54 3.43
CA ILE A 38 11.27 13.60 4.50
C ILE A 38 12.80 13.44 4.51
N VAL A 39 13.40 13.53 5.70
CA VAL A 39 14.84 13.36 5.95
C VAL A 39 15.04 12.38 7.11
N ARG A 40 16.08 11.55 7.07
CA ARG A 40 16.43 10.68 8.21
C ARG A 40 17.31 11.39 9.22
N ASP A 41 17.00 11.22 10.49
CA ASP A 41 17.84 11.72 11.58
C ASP A 41 19.01 10.76 11.89
N GLN A 42 19.81 11.09 12.91
CA GLN A 42 20.96 10.29 13.34
C GLN A 42 20.58 8.91 13.89
N LYS A 43 19.33 8.73 14.32
CA LYS A 43 18.80 7.46 14.79
C LYS A 43 18.23 6.63 13.63
N GLY A 44 18.14 7.22 12.44
CA GLY A 44 17.56 6.61 11.25
C GLY A 44 16.06 6.83 11.11
N GLU A 45 15.46 7.69 11.95
CA GLU A 45 14.03 7.97 11.94
C GLU A 45 13.67 8.98 10.86
N ASP A 46 12.58 8.73 10.14
CA ASP A 46 12.06 9.61 9.10
C ASP A 46 11.38 10.84 9.74
N GLN A 47 11.84 12.04 9.36
CA GLN A 47 11.37 13.34 9.88
C GLN A 47 11.00 14.30 8.76
N PRO A 48 10.05 15.23 8.96
CA PRO A 48 9.78 16.27 7.98
C PRO A 48 11.00 17.18 7.83
N ARG A 49 11.37 17.47 6.57
CA ARG A 49 12.41 18.43 6.21
C ARG A 49 12.06 19.83 6.71
N ASP A 50 10.79 20.20 6.63
CA ASP A 50 10.23 21.44 7.14
C ASP A 50 9.40 21.16 8.40
N LYS A 51 9.98 21.45 9.55
CA LYS A 51 9.35 21.24 10.85
C LYS A 51 8.21 22.22 11.08
N GLU A 52 8.34 23.49 10.71
CA GLU A 52 7.32 24.50 10.95
C GLU A 52 6.04 24.19 10.19
N ARG A 53 6.18 23.83 8.91
CA ARG A 53 5.04 23.39 8.08
C ARG A 53 4.38 22.13 8.64
N ALA A 54 5.16 21.17 9.14
CA ALA A 54 4.63 19.92 9.69
C ALA A 54 3.80 20.15 10.98
N GLN A 55 4.14 21.14 11.80
CA GLN A 55 3.34 21.48 12.98
C GLN A 55 1.98 22.09 12.61
N HIS A 56 1.92 22.85 11.52
CA HIS A 56 0.70 23.53 11.05
C HIS A 56 -0.31 22.60 10.34
N VAL A 57 0.09 21.39 9.94
CA VAL A 57 -0.84 20.40 9.32
C VAL A 57 -1.53 19.50 10.34
N SER A 58 -1.39 19.78 11.64
CA SER A 58 -2.24 19.15 12.65
C SER A 58 -3.70 19.33 12.24
N ARG A 59 -4.44 18.22 12.16
CA ARG A 59 -5.87 18.23 11.84
C ARG A 59 -6.53 19.12 12.88
N GLN A 60 -6.89 20.35 12.49
CA GLN A 60 -7.86 21.10 13.25
C GLN A 60 -9.11 20.24 13.22
N ASP A 61 -9.48 19.69 14.37
CA ASP A 61 -10.79 19.08 14.56
C ASP A 61 -11.81 20.20 14.34
N LYS A 62 -12.26 20.34 13.09
CA LYS A 62 -13.25 21.34 12.70
C LYS A 62 -14.65 20.86 13.06
N GLY A 63 -14.84 20.13 14.17
CA GLY A 63 -16.12 19.81 14.82
C GLY A 63 -17.23 19.22 13.96
N GLY A 64 -16.94 18.90 12.70
CA GLY A 64 -17.89 18.60 11.64
C GLY A 64 -17.30 17.74 10.53
N ASP A 65 -16.12 17.15 10.77
CA ASP A 65 -15.61 16.03 9.96
C ASP A 65 -16.29 14.76 10.47
N PRO A 66 -17.27 14.19 9.73
CA PRO A 66 -17.95 12.99 10.19
C PRO A 66 -16.95 11.85 10.30
N PRO A 67 -17.04 10.99 11.33
CA PRO A 67 -16.15 9.85 11.45
C PRO A 67 -16.26 9.00 10.18
N GLY A 68 -15.12 8.79 9.52
CA GLY A 68 -15.04 8.03 8.27
C GLY A 68 -15.78 6.70 8.42
N HIS A 69 -16.75 6.48 7.52
CA HIS A 69 -17.55 5.26 7.49
C HIS A 69 -16.61 4.05 7.34
N LYS A 70 -16.57 3.21 8.36
CA LYS A 70 -15.99 1.87 8.27
C LYS A 70 -17.08 0.97 7.70
N THR A 71 -17.02 0.74 6.39
CA THR A 71 -17.77 -0.35 5.73
C THR A 71 -17.15 -1.69 6.07
#